data_AF-X0YFS3-F1
#
_entry.id   AF-X0YFS3-F1
#
_cell.length_a   1.000
_cell.length_b   1.000
_cell.length_c   1.000
_cell.angle_alpha   90.00
_cell.angle_beta   90.00
_cell.angle_gamma   90.00
#
_symmetry.space_group_name_H-M   'P 1'
#
loop_
_entity.id
_entity.type
_entity.pdbx_description
1 polymer ?
#
loop_
_entity_poly.entity_id
_entity_poly.type
_entity_poly.pdbx_seq_one_letter_code
_entity_poly.pdbx_strand_id
1 'polypeptide(L)'
;MIGLALYAYYINIGALTRSFPGLLVGHIIIAMPFVVITVVGALSNFNIDIENAARILGANAIQAFFKVTLPNIYPSIMVGGFLAFIYSFGQFSISLYLSTP
;
A
#
# COMPACT_ATOMS: atom_id res chain seq x y z
N MET A 1 -14.42 -1.62 -10.05
CA MET A 1 -13.65 -1.08 -11.20
C MET A 1 -12.23 -1.65 -11.36
N ILE A 2 -11.45 -1.98 -10.31
CA ILE A 2 -10.14 -2.65 -10.39
C ILE A 2 -10.24 -4.05 -10.99
N GLY A 3 -11.17 -4.88 -10.52
CA GLY A 3 -11.38 -6.22 -11.09
C GLY A 3 -11.87 -6.16 -12.54
N LEU A 4 -12.79 -5.23 -12.83
CA LEU A 4 -13.31 -4.98 -14.18
C LEU A 4 -12.27 -4.34 -15.11
N ALA A 5 -11.42 -3.44 -14.62
CA ALA A 5 -10.34 -2.81 -15.38
C ALA A 5 -9.19 -3.77 -15.62
N LEU A 6 -8.84 -4.61 -14.63
CA LEU A 6 -7.93 -5.73 -14.83
C LEU A 6 -8.52 -6.71 -15.85
N TYR A 7 -9.80 -7.05 -15.77
CA TYR A 7 -10.48 -7.91 -16.73
C TYR A 7 -10.56 -7.28 -18.14
N ALA A 8 -10.85 -5.98 -18.26
CA ALA A 8 -10.88 -5.26 -19.54
C ALA A 8 -9.48 -5.12 -20.17
N TYR A 9 -8.45 -4.89 -19.34
CA TYR A 9 -7.04 -4.92 -19.74
C TYR A 9 -6.60 -6.33 -20.15
N TYR A 10 -7.10 -7.36 -19.46
CA TYR A 10 -6.86 -8.77 -19.72
C TYR A 10 -7.45 -9.24 -21.06
N ILE A 11 -8.57 -8.68 -21.49
CA ILE A 11 -9.15 -8.94 -22.82
C ILE A 11 -8.30 -8.31 -23.94
N ASN A 12 -7.57 -7.22 -23.67
CA ASN A 12 -6.82 -6.47 -24.69
C ASN A 12 -5.39 -6.97 -24.95
N ILE A 13 -4.71 -7.62 -23.99
CA ILE A 13 -3.24 -7.82 -24.05
C ILE A 13 -2.77 -9.27 -24.25
N GLY A 14 -3.68 -10.24 -24.21
CA GLY A 14 -3.39 -11.60 -24.68
C GLY A 14 -2.58 -12.50 -23.73
N ALA A 15 -2.94 -13.78 -23.76
CA ALA A 15 -2.33 -15.04 -23.26
C ALA A 15 -1.58 -15.09 -21.90
N LEU A 16 -0.72 -14.13 -21.53
CA LEU A 16 0.18 -14.25 -20.37
C LEU A 16 -0.52 -13.92 -19.03
N THR A 17 -1.55 -13.07 -19.08
CA THR A 17 -2.31 -12.59 -17.91
C THR A 17 -3.26 -13.66 -17.34
N ARG A 18 -3.46 -14.80 -18.03
CA ARG A 18 -4.31 -15.92 -17.56
C ARG A 18 -3.83 -16.64 -16.30
N SER A 19 -2.67 -16.24 -15.79
CA SER A 19 -2.00 -16.85 -14.66
C SER A 19 -2.25 -16.05 -13.37
N PHE A 20 -2.41 -16.75 -12.25
CA PHE A 20 -2.55 -16.15 -10.90
C PHE A 20 -1.49 -15.05 -10.59
N PRO A 21 -0.21 -15.18 -11.00
CA PRO A 21 0.79 -14.14 -10.82
C PRO A 21 0.47 -12.82 -11.53
N GLY A 22 -0.12 -12.88 -12.74
CA GLY A 22 -0.47 -11.68 -13.51
C GLY A 22 -1.57 -10.85 -12.84
N LEU A 23 -2.56 -11.52 -12.26
CA LEU A 23 -3.61 -10.87 -11.45
C LEU A 23 -3.05 -10.24 -10.18
N LEU A 24 -2.15 -10.96 -9.48
CA LEU A 24 -1.53 -10.49 -8.25
C LEU A 24 -0.70 -9.22 -8.49
N VAL A 25 0.13 -9.19 -9.54
CA VAL A 25 0.94 -8.02 -9.89
C VAL A 25 0.07 -6.82 -10.27
N GLY A 26 -0.96 -7.04 -11.10
CA GLY A 26 -1.89 -5.98 -11.47
C GLY A 26 -2.65 -5.39 -10.27
N HIS A 27 -3.02 -6.24 -9.31
CA HIS A 27 -3.67 -5.79 -8.08
C HIS A 27 -2.73 -4.97 -7.19
N ILE A 28 -1.48 -5.41 -7.03
CA ILE A 28 -0.46 -4.69 -6.26
C ILE A 28 -0.23 -3.29 -6.84
N ILE A 29 -0.06 -3.15 -8.15
CA ILE A 29 0.22 -1.87 -8.81
C ILE A 29 -0.85 -0.82 -8.47
N ILE A 30 -2.12 -1.22 -8.37
CA ILE A 30 -3.22 -0.30 -8.09
C ILE A 30 -3.38 0.00 -6.60
N ALA A 31 -3.05 -0.95 -5.71
CA ALA A 31 -3.12 -0.75 -4.26
C ALA A 31 -1.91 0.01 -3.70
N MET A 32 -0.73 -0.14 -4.31
CA MET A 32 0.54 0.49 -3.93
C MET A 32 0.47 2.02 -3.73
N PRO A 33 -0.11 2.84 -4.63
CA PRO A 33 -0.07 4.30 -4.48
C PRO A 33 -0.72 4.79 -3.19
N PHE A 34 -1.78 4.13 -2.70
CA PHE A 34 -2.41 4.48 -1.42
C PHE A 34 -1.45 4.32 -0.25
N VAL A 35 -0.74 3.19 -0.20
CA VAL A 35 0.26 2.93 0.84
C VAL A 35 1.42 3.91 0.72
N VAL A 36 1.95 4.13 -0.49
CA VAL A 36 3.06 5.06 -0.72
C VAL A 36 2.73 6.48 -0.26
N ILE A 37 1.56 7.01 -0.61
CA ILE A 37 1.14 8.37 -0.21
C ILE A 37 1.11 8.50 1.31
N THR A 38 0.53 7.53 2.01
CA THR A 38 0.46 7.57 3.49
C THR A 38 1.82 7.46 4.15
N VAL A 39 2.71 6.59 3.65
CA VAL A 39 4.06 6.41 4.22
C VAL A 39 4.93 7.63 3.94
N VAL A 40 4.87 8.19 2.74
CA VAL A 40 5.60 9.42 2.39
C VAL A 40 5.09 10.60 3.23
N GLY A 41 3.77 10.71 3.43
CA GLY A 41 3.20 11.72 4.32
C GLY A 41 3.68 11.57 5.76
N ALA A 42 3.77 10.34 6.27
CA ALA A 42 4.28 10.05 7.60
C ALA A 42 5.76 10.43 7.77
N LEU A 43 6.60 10.05 6.80
CA LEU A 43 8.02 10.38 6.80
C LEU A 43 8.25 11.89 6.66
N SER A 44 7.43 12.59 5.89
CA SER A 44 7.53 14.04 5.72
C SER A 44 7.15 14.81 6.99
N ASN A 45 6.29 14.25 7.83
CA ASN A 45 5.91 14.82 9.13
C ASN A 45 6.80 14.32 10.29
N PHE A 46 7.65 13.32 10.04
CA PHE A 46 8.51 12.75 11.07
C PHE A 46 9.65 13.71 11.42
N ASN A 47 9.88 13.93 12.71
CA ASN A 47 10.99 14.75 13.19
C ASN A 47 12.31 13.97 13.09
N ILE A 48 13.14 14.34 12.11
CA ILE A 48 14.45 13.74 11.87
C ILE A 48 15.43 13.92 13.05
N ASP A 49 15.22 14.91 13.91
CA ASP A 49 16.10 15.16 15.06
C ASP A 49 16.08 14.01 16.07
N ILE A 50 14.96 13.29 16.16
CA ILE A 50 14.83 12.12 17.04
C ILE A 50 15.69 10.96 16.51
N GLU A 51 15.75 10.79 15.19
CA GLU A 51 16.64 9.80 14.56
C GLU A 51 18.12 10.19 14.73
N ASN A 52 18.44 11.48 14.56
CA ASN A 52 19.78 12.01 14.77
C ASN A 52 20.25 11.83 16.22
N ALA A 53 19.38 12.07 17.20
CA ALA A 53 19.68 11.83 18.61
C ALA A 53 20.00 10.35 18.88
N ALA A 54 19.26 9.42 18.30
CA ALA A 54 19.55 8.00 18.42
C ALA A 54 20.90 7.62 17.79
N ARG A 55 21.26 8.23 16.66
CA ARG A 55 22.58 8.03 16.01
C ARG A 55 23.73 8.60 16.87
N ILE A 56 23.53 9.76 17.50
CA ILE A 56 24.51 10.36 18.43
C ILE A 56 24.72 9.45 19.66
N LEU A 57 23.68 8.77 20.13
CA LEU A 57 23.74 7.79 21.22
C LEU A 57 24.37 6.43 20.81
N GLY A 58 24.89 6.32 19.59
CA GLY A 58 25.62 5.14 19.11
C GLY A 58 24.78 4.13 18.33
N ALA A 59 23.51 4.43 18.01
CA ALA A 59 22.73 3.58 17.12
C ALA A 59 23.23 3.74 15.67
N ASN A 60 23.44 2.62 14.97
CA ASN A 60 23.69 2.66 13.53
C ASN A 60 22.38 3.00 12.75
N ALA A 61 22.49 3.37 11.47
CA ALA A 61 21.35 3.83 10.67
C ALA A 61 20.18 2.82 10.61
N ILE A 62 20.48 1.52 10.51
CA ILE A 62 19.46 0.46 10.47
C ILE A 62 18.78 0.34 11.84
N GLN A 63 19.55 0.38 12.93
CA GLN A 63 19.02 0.35 14.28
C GLN A 63 18.14 1.58 14.56
N ALA A 64 18.57 2.78 14.14
CA ALA A 64 17.79 4.00 14.28
C ALA A 64 16.46 3.91 13.49
N PHE A 65 16.51 3.39 12.26
CA PHE A 65 15.29 3.15 11.48
C PHE A 65 14.33 2.19 12.19
N PHE A 66 14.77 1.01 12.61
CA PHE A 66 13.87 0.02 13.21
C PHE A 66 13.41 0.38 14.64
N LYS A 67 14.22 1.12 15.41
CA LYS A 67 13.90 1.46 16.81
C LYS A 67 13.21 2.82 16.97
N VAL A 68 13.39 3.74 16.01
CA VAL A 68 12.88 5.12 16.13
C VAL A 68 11.94 5.43 14.98
N THR A 69 12.41 5.33 13.75
CA THR A 69 11.61 5.77 12.58
C THR A 69 10.41 4.87 12.35
N LEU A 70 10.61 3.55 12.29
CA LEU A 70 9.59 2.54 11.99
C LEU A 70 8.44 2.52 13.02
N PRO A 71 8.67 2.53 14.35
CA PRO A 71 7.59 2.56 15.33
C PRO A 71 6.79 3.86 15.29
N ASN A 72 7.43 4.98 14.96
CA ASN A 72 6.77 6.28 14.86
C ASN A 72 5.90 6.39 13.61
N ILE A 73 6.32 5.83 12.48
CA ILE A 73 5.51 5.83 11.24
C ILE A 73 4.54 4.64 11.17
N TYR A 74 4.65 3.65 12.06
CA TYR A 74 3.81 2.45 12.10
C TYR A 74 2.30 2.76 12.09
N PRO A 75 1.77 3.71 12.89
CA PRO A 75 0.35 4.07 12.82
C PRO A 75 -0.07 4.55 11.42
N SER A 76 0.81 5.28 10.73
CA SER A 76 0.53 5.76 9.37
C SER A 76 0.58 4.64 8.34
N ILE A 77 1.49 3.67 8.50
CA ILE A 77 1.51 2.44 7.70
C ILE A 77 0.19 1.68 7.87
N MET A 78 -0.32 1.56 9.09
CA MET A 78 -1.61 0.93 9.35
C MET A 78 -2.75 1.66 8.64
N VAL A 79 -2.81 2.99 8.73
CA VAL A 79 -3.81 3.82 8.03
C VAL A 79 -3.73 3.63 6.51
N GLY A 80 -2.53 3.60 5.93
CA GLY A 80 -2.30 3.29 4.52
C GLY A 80 -2.81 1.91 4.11
N GLY A 81 -2.51 0.91 4.93
CA GLY A 81 -3.02 -0.45 4.74
C GLY A 81 -4.55 -0.52 4.79
N PHE A 82 -5.18 0.16 5.76
CA PHE A 82 -6.64 0.23 5.86
C PHE A 82 -7.26 0.96 4.67
N LEU A 83 -6.67 2.05 4.19
CA LEU A 83 -7.16 2.75 3.00
C LEU A 83 -7.07 1.86 1.75
N ALA A 84 -5.94 1.18 1.56
CA ALA A 84 -5.78 0.22 0.46
C ALA A 84 -6.80 -0.93 0.58
N PHE A 85 -7.05 -1.42 1.79
CA PHE A 85 -8.04 -2.46 2.08
C PHE A 85 -9.47 -1.99 1.79
N ILE A 86 -9.89 -0.83 2.30
CA ILE A 86 -11.22 -0.25 2.08
C ILE A 86 -11.45 0.00 0.59
N TYR A 87 -10.45 0.52 -0.13
CA TYR A 87 -10.55 0.74 -1.57
C TYR A 87 -10.70 -0.59 -2.34
N SER A 88 -10.03 -1.65 -1.87
CA SER A 88 -10.19 -3.00 -2.39
C SER A 88 -11.57 -3.59 -2.04
N PHE A 89 -12.07 -3.39 -0.83
CA PHE A 89 -13.38 -3.90 -0.36
C PHE A 89 -14.58 -3.19 -1.00
N GLY A 90 -14.50 -1.88 -1.23
CA GLY A 90 -15.57 -1.12 -1.91
C GLY A 90 -15.87 -1.64 -3.32
N GLN A 91 -14.94 -2.37 -3.92
CA GLN A 91 -15.14 -3.07 -5.19
C GLN A 91 -16.08 -4.26 -5.04
N PHE A 92 -15.96 -5.00 -3.94
CA PHE A 92 -16.79 -6.17 -3.62
C PHE A 92 -18.23 -5.73 -3.31
N SER A 93 -18.40 -4.63 -2.58
CA SER A 93 -19.71 -4.05 -2.28
C SER A 93 -20.47 -3.66 -3.55
N ILE A 94 -19.81 -3.01 -4.52
CA ILE A 94 -20.45 -2.64 -5.79
C ILE A 94 -20.85 -3.87 -6.61
N SER A 95 -20.01 -4.93 -6.63
CA SER A 95 -20.39 -6.19 -7.28
C SER A 95 -21.61 -6.84 -6.62
N LEU A 96 -21.71 -6.81 -5.29
CA LEU A 96 -22.87 -7.34 -4.58
C LEU A 96 -24.14 -6.53 -4.89
N TYR A 97 -24.06 -5.19 -4.88
CA TYR A 97 -25.18 -4.31 -5.21
C TYR A 97 -25.63 -4.44 -6.68
N LEU A 98 -24.70 -4.66 -7.62
CA LEU A 98 -25.01 -4.82 -9.05
C LEU A 98 -25.46 -6.26 -9.43
N SER A 99 -25.38 -7.21 -8.50
CA SER A 99 -25.81 -8.61 -8.70
C SER A 99 -27.16 -8.96 -8.03
N THR A 100 -27.83 -7.97 -7.44
CA THR A 100 -29.23 -8.11 -7.02
C THR A 100 -30.12 -7.99 -8.27
N PRO A 101 -31.04 -8.93 -8.55
CA PRO A 101 -32.00 -8.82 -9.65
C PRO A 101 -32.87 -7.57 -9.55
#